data_AF-A0A5E4YKI4-F1
#
_entry.id   AF-A0A5E4YKI4-F1
#
_cell.length_a   1.000
_cell.length_b   1.000
_cell.length_c   1.000
_cell.angle_alpha   90.00
_cell.angle_beta   90.00
_cell.angle_gamma   90.00
#
_symmetry.space_group_name_H-M   'P 1'
#
loop_
_entity.id
_entity.type
_entity.pdbx_description
1 polymer ?
#
loop_
_entity_poly.entity_id
_entity_poly.type
_entity_poly.pdbx_seq_one_letter_code
_entity_poly.pdbx_strand_id
1 'polypeptide(L)' 'MSLLTRAYILERYGVRLGVTQLSQLLCVAEGTIRNQISADTFPVPTYVEGGRRFASYEAIATYLDSIAQDAIVRSSA' A
#
# COMPACT_ATOMS: atom_id res chain seq x y z
N MET A 1 4.76 14.13 -1.27
CA MET A 1 3.96 13.08 -1.90
C MET A 1 3.93 13.31 -3.41
N SER A 2 4.24 12.29 -4.20
CA SER A 2 4.47 12.34 -5.64
C SER A 2 3.18 12.13 -6.44
N LEU A 3 2.90 13.03 -7.39
CA LEU A 3 1.79 12.88 -8.34
C LEU A 3 1.97 11.62 -9.21
N LEU A 4 3.22 11.28 -9.55
CA LEU A 4 3.55 10.16 -10.41
C LEU A 4 3.16 8.81 -9.76
N THR A 5 3.46 8.64 -8.47
CA THR A 5 3.11 7.42 -7.72
C THR A 5 1.59 7.21 -7.71
N ARG A 6 0.82 8.28 -7.42
CA ARG A 6 -0.65 8.23 -7.46
C ARG A 6 -1.18 7.85 -8.84
N ALA A 7 -0.67 8.49 -9.90
CA ALA A 7 -1.11 8.25 -11.26
C ALA A 7 -0.86 6.78 -11.67
N TYR A 8 0.34 6.26 -11.39
CA TYR A 8 0.69 4.87 -11.66
C TYR A 8 -0.25 3.88 -10.96
N ILE A 9 -0.51 4.07 -9.66
CA ILE A 9 -1.39 3.15 -8.91
C ILE A 9 -2.82 3.23 -9.43
N LEU A 10 -3.34 4.44 -9.66
CA LEU A 10 -4.69 4.65 -10.15
C LEU A 10 -4.91 4.00 -11.52
N GLU A 11 -3.95 4.17 -12.44
CA GLU A 11 -4.02 3.60 -13.78
C GLU A 11 -3.96 2.07 -13.76
N ARG A 12 -3.06 1.48 -12.95
CA ARG A 12 -2.82 0.04 -12.95
C ARG A 12 -3.79 -0.77 -12.10
N TYR A 13 -4.34 -0.19 -11.03
CA TYR A 13 -5.12 -0.92 -10.03
C TYR A 13 -6.49 -0.28 -9.72
N GLY A 14 -6.73 0.95 -10.15
CA GLY A 14 -7.94 1.71 -9.84
C GLY A 14 -7.89 2.41 -8.49
N VAL A 15 -9.05 2.86 -8.01
CA VAL A 15 -9.17 3.73 -6.81
C VAL A 15 -8.94 2.99 -5.49
N ARG A 16 -8.97 1.66 -5.48
CA ARG A 16 -8.80 0.83 -4.28
C ARG A 16 -8.18 -0.50 -4.63
N LEU A 17 -7.33 -1.01 -3.74
CA LEU A 17 -6.66 -2.30 -3.90
C LEU A 17 -7.15 -3.31 -2.87
N GLY A 18 -7.50 -4.49 -3.35
CA GLY A 18 -7.71 -5.65 -2.49
C GLY A 18 -6.40 -6.33 -2.09
N VAL A 19 -6.48 -7.29 -1.17
CA VAL A 19 -5.30 -8.02 -0.64
C VAL A 19 -4.42 -8.62 -1.74
N THR A 20 -5.00 -9.22 -2.78
CA THR A 20 -4.24 -9.80 -3.91
C THR A 20 -3.46 -8.73 -4.68
N GLN A 21 -4.06 -7.56 -4.93
CA GLN A 21 -3.39 -6.46 -5.62
C GLN A 21 -2.31 -5.84 -4.73
N LEU A 22 -2.56 -5.70 -3.43
CA LEU A 22 -1.54 -5.27 -2.46
C LEU A 22 -0.36 -6.24 -2.40
N SER A 23 -0.62 -7.54 -2.47
CA SER A 23 0.42 -8.56 -2.49
C SER A 23 1.33 -8.42 -3.71
N GLN A 24 0.74 -8.21 -4.88
CA GLN A 24 1.49 -7.97 -6.12
C GLN A 24 2.29 -6.66 -6.08
N LEU A 25 1.68 -5.57 -5.59
CA LEU A 25 2.31 -4.25 -5.59
C LEU A 25 3.45 -4.15 -4.57
N LEU A 26 3.26 -4.70 -3.37
CA LEU A 26 4.21 -4.61 -2.26
C LEU A 26 5.21 -5.76 -2.21
N CYS A 27 5.06 -6.76 -3.09
CA CYS A 27 5.84 -8.01 -3.07
C CYS A 27 5.78 -8.73 -1.71
N VAL A 28 4.61 -8.71 -1.05
CA VAL A 28 4.37 -9.36 0.24
C VAL A 28 3.35 -10.47 0.05
N ALA A 29 3.57 -11.65 0.63
CA ALA A 29 2.61 -12.75 0.54
C ALA A 29 1.24 -12.35 1.13
N GLU A 30 0.14 -12.75 0.48
CA GLU A 30 -1.19 -12.35 0.94
C GLU A 30 -1.51 -12.80 2.39
N GLY A 31 -1.00 -13.97 2.80
CA GLY A 31 -1.13 -14.45 4.18
C GLY A 31 -0.46 -13.51 5.19
N THR A 32 0.73 -13.02 4.87
CA THR A 32 1.44 -12.02 5.68
C THR A 32 0.65 -10.72 5.77
N ILE A 33 0.08 -10.23 4.67
CA ILE A 33 -0.78 -9.04 4.68
C ILE A 33 -1.99 -9.25 5.58
N ARG A 34 -2.70 -10.38 5.46
CA ARG A 34 -3.85 -10.69 6.32
C ARG A 34 -3.46 -10.74 7.79
N ASN A 35 -2.35 -11.39 8.11
CA ASN A 35 -1.83 -11.48 9.48
C ASN A 35 -1.48 -10.09 10.05
N GLN A 36 -0.83 -9.24 9.25
CA GLN A 36 -0.51 -7.87 9.66
C GLN A 36 -1.76 -7.03 9.90
N ILE A 37 -2.78 -7.16 9.05
CA ILE A 37 -4.07 -6.46 9.23
C ILE A 37 -4.77 -6.96 10.50
N SER A 38 -4.80 -8.28 10.74
CA SER A 38 -5.39 -8.85 11.95
C SER A 38 -4.64 -8.48 13.24
N ALA A 39 -3.36 -8.14 13.13
CA ALA A 39 -2.52 -7.71 14.25
C ALA A 39 -2.41 -6.18 14.36
N ASP A 40 -3.15 -5.40 13.57
CA ASP A 40 -3.06 -3.94 13.49
C ASP A 40 -1.62 -3.41 13.25
N THR A 41 -0.81 -4.18 12.52
CA THR A 41 0.58 -3.85 12.16
C THR A 41 0.78 -3.58 10.67
N PHE A 42 -0.28 -3.69 9.85
CA PHE A 42 -0.18 -3.38 8.43
C PHE A 42 -0.02 -1.86 8.24
N PRO A 43 1.02 -1.40 7.52
CA PRO A 43 1.40 0.02 7.53
C PRO A 43 0.47 0.92 6.71
N VAL A 44 -0.40 0.34 5.87
CA VAL A 44 -1.36 1.10 5.05
C VAL A 44 -2.75 0.95 5.67
N PRO A 45 -3.48 2.05 5.94
CA PRO A 45 -4.86 1.98 6.40
C PRO A 45 -5.76 1.16 5.47
N THR A 46 -6.60 0.30 6.06
CA THR A 46 -7.55 -0.54 5.32
C THR A 46 -8.97 -0.39 5.86
N TYR A 47 -9.95 -0.69 5.01
CA TYR A 47 -11.37 -0.70 5.35
C TYR A 47 -12.07 -1.93 4.78
N VAL A 48 -13.27 -2.22 5.27
CA VAL A 48 -14.10 -3.35 4.81
C VAL A 48 -15.30 -2.83 4.06
N GLU A 49 -15.58 -3.40 2.89
CA GLU A 49 -16.78 -3.13 2.10
C GLU A 49 -17.21 -4.44 1.43
N GLY A 50 -18.49 -4.82 1.56
CA GLY A 50 -19.01 -6.06 0.99
C GLY A 50 -18.25 -7.32 1.45
N GLY A 51 -17.80 -7.35 2.70
CA GLY A 51 -17.04 -8.48 3.28
C GLY A 51 -15.61 -8.61 2.77
N ARG A 52 -15.12 -7.66 1.95
CA ARG A 52 -13.76 -7.65 1.40
C ARG A 52 -12.96 -6.50 1.97
N ARG A 53 -11.64 -6.72 2.10
CA ARG A 53 -10.69 -5.72 2.62
C ARG A 53 -10.07 -4.92 1.48
N PHE A 54 -10.03 -3.61 1.64
CA PHE A 54 -9.46 -2.68 0.66
C PHE A 54 -8.54 -1.64 1.32
N ALA A 55 -7.58 -1.13 0.56
CA ALA A 55 -6.84 0.09 0.83
C ALA A 55 -7.08 1.10 -0.31
N SER A 56 -7.18 2.39 0.00
CA SER A 56 -7.32 3.42 -1.05
C SER A 56 -6.00 3.61 -1.81
N TYR A 57 -6.07 3.91 -3.11
CA TYR A 57 -4.88 4.19 -3.92
C TYR A 57 -4.01 5.31 -3.32
N GLU A 58 -4.65 6.29 -2.69
CA GLU A 58 -3.99 7.43 -2.06
C GLU A 58 -3.17 7.03 -0.83
N ALA A 59 -3.73 6.19 0.05
CA ALA A 59 -3.02 5.71 1.24
C ALA A 59 -1.78 4.89 0.85
N ILE A 60 -1.91 4.06 -0.19
CA ILE A 60 -0.82 3.23 -0.70
C ILE A 60 0.27 4.09 -1.33
N ALA A 61 -0.10 5.08 -2.15
CA ALA A 61 0.86 6.02 -2.73
C ALA A 61 1.63 6.78 -1.64
N THR A 62 0.94 7.22 -0.59
CA THR A 62 1.55 7.95 0.54
C THR A 62 2.60 7.08 1.23
N TYR A 63 2.29 5.81 1.47
CA TYR A 63 3.21 4.86 2.09
C TYR A 63 4.44 4.56 1.22
N LEU A 64 4.25 4.36 -0.09
CA LEU A 64 5.38 4.12 -1.00
C LEU A 64 6.31 5.33 -1.08
N ASP A 65 5.73 6.54 -1.15
CA ASP A 65 6.51 7.77 -1.15
C ASP A 65 7.30 7.96 0.16
N SER A 66 6.72 7.61 1.31
CA SER A 66 7.43 7.71 2.60
C SER A 66 8.60 6.75 2.67
N ILE A 67 8.43 5.50 2.21
CA ILE A 67 9.54 4.52 2.14
C ILE A 67 10.65 5.02 1.22
N ALA A 68 10.30 5.54 0.05
CA ALA A 68 11.29 6.06 -0.91
C ALA A 68 12.07 7.23 -0.32
N GLN A 69 11.38 8.16 0.36
CA GLN A 69 12.01 9.29 1.04
C GLN A 69 12.95 8.83 2.15
N ASP A 70 12.51 7.90 3.00
CA ASP A 70 13.32 7.36 4.10
C ASP A 70 14.58 6.64 3.58
N ALA A 71 14.46 5.90 2.47
CA ALA A 71 15.58 5.22 1.85
C ALA A 71 16.63 6.21 1.33
N ILE A 72 16.19 7.30 0.69
CA ILE A 72 17.09 8.37 0.20
C ILE A 72 17.82 9.02 1.38
N VAL A 73 17.10 9.42 2.44
CA VAL A 73 17.71 10.07 3.61
C VAL A 73 18.74 9.15 4.29
N ARG A 74 18.43 7.87 4.47
CA ARG A 74 19.36 6.89 5.08
C ARG A 74 20.59 6.63 4.23
N SER A 75 20.49 6.74 2.90
CA SER A 75 21.64 6.57 2.02
C SER A 75 22.63 7.74 2.05
N SER A 76 22.23 8.88 2.62
CA SER A 76 23.05 10.09 2.74
C SER A 76 23.72 10.28 4.11
N ALA A 77 23.57 9.33 5.04
CA ALA A 77 24.14 9.33 6.38
C ALA A 77 25.24 8.27 6.50
#